data_AF-A0A5N6KJ45-F1
#
_entry.id   AF-A0A5N6KJ45-F1
#
_cell.length_a   1.000
_cell.length_b   1.000
_cell.length_c   1.000
_cell.angle_alpha   90.00
_cell.angle_beta   90.00
_cell.angle_gamma   90.00
#
_symmetry.space_group_name_H-M   'P 1'
#
loop_
_entity.id
_entity.type
_entity.pdbx_description
1 polymer ?
#
loop_
_entity_poly.entity_id
_entity_poly.type
_entity_poly.pdbx_seq_one_letter_code
_entity_poly.pdbx_strand_id
1 'polypeptide(L)'
;MLFISTRRSRKHATTMIKTTILDSRNGATTISPTNIEGKLGDQENTFAFAQSCLKAFLPSYLPIINKRKDMPYTEKEKEWQQIRRGRYVEFNLVHDRGTAFGLNTPSARVESILMSLPLTASWRYMYEPEKGSREQRLVDVLREPKEWV
;
A
#
# COMPACT_ATOMS: atom_id res chain seq x y z
N MET A 1 -2.21 6.01 -0.69
CA MET A 1 -1.17 6.09 0.35
C MET A 1 0.15 5.89 -0.41
N LEU A 2 1.03 6.89 -0.38
CA LEU A 2 2.10 7.07 -1.38
C LEU A 2 3.30 6.13 -1.15
N PHE A 3 3.77 5.48 -2.21
CA PHE A 3 5.13 4.98 -2.33
C PHE A 3 6.02 6.12 -2.85
N ILE A 4 7.07 6.50 -2.11
CA ILE A 4 8.10 7.44 -2.59
C ILE A 4 9.44 6.68 -2.61
N SER A 5 10.09 6.69 -3.78
CA SER A 5 11.30 5.94 -4.11
C SER A 5 12.50 6.88 -4.19
N THR A 6 13.59 6.57 -3.48
CA THR A 6 14.93 7.14 -3.74
C THR A 6 15.68 6.27 -4.76
N ARG A 7 16.63 6.84 -5.52
CA ARG A 7 17.21 6.32 -6.78
C ARG A 7 17.68 4.85 -6.84
N ARG A 8 17.86 4.11 -5.73
CA ARG A 8 18.18 2.66 -5.68
C ARG A 8 16.96 1.77 -5.38
N SER A 9 15.85 2.38 -4.96
CA SER A 9 14.49 1.83 -4.74
C SER A 9 13.63 1.80 -6.03
N ARG A 10 14.24 1.96 -7.21
CA ARG A 10 13.52 1.94 -8.49
C ARG A 10 12.96 0.56 -8.85
N LYS A 11 13.68 -0.53 -8.51
CA LYS A 11 13.17 -1.90 -8.72
C LYS A 11 12.10 -2.31 -7.69
N HIS A 12 12.14 -1.76 -6.48
CA HIS A 12 11.32 -2.21 -5.35
C HIS A 12 9.94 -1.55 -5.30
N ALA A 13 9.84 -0.27 -5.69
CA ALA A 13 8.56 0.43 -5.76
C ALA A 13 7.64 -0.16 -6.85
N THR A 14 8.19 -0.52 -8.01
CA THR A 14 7.44 -1.15 -9.11
C THR A 14 6.96 -2.56 -8.72
N THR A 15 7.72 -3.32 -7.93
CA THR A 15 7.33 -4.65 -7.45
C THR A 15 6.12 -4.60 -6.52
N MET A 16 6.06 -3.66 -5.57
CA MET A 16 4.92 -3.52 -4.65
C MET A 16 3.60 -3.20 -5.37
N ILE A 17 3.64 -2.38 -6.42
CA ILE A 17 2.43 -2.01 -7.16
C ILE A 17 2.00 -3.15 -8.11
N LYS A 18 2.95 -3.86 -8.75
CA LYS A 18 2.65 -5.01 -9.62
C LYS A 18 1.99 -6.18 -8.89
N THR A 19 2.36 -6.45 -7.64
CA THR A 19 1.78 -7.58 -6.87
C THR A 19 0.30 -7.39 -6.54
N THR A 20 -0.24 -6.17 -6.58
CA THR A 20 -1.60 -5.88 -6.08
C THR A 20 -2.69 -5.91 -7.18
N ILE A 21 -2.34 -5.96 -8.46
CA ILE A 21 -3.28 -5.53 -9.53
C ILE A 21 -3.51 -6.55 -10.66
N LEU A 22 -2.71 -7.62 -10.76
CA LEU A 22 -2.84 -8.59 -11.85
C LEU A 22 -3.45 -9.95 -11.47
N ASP A 23 -3.85 -10.17 -10.20
CA ASP A 23 -4.16 -11.53 -9.71
C ASP A 23 -5.64 -11.95 -9.72
N SER A 24 -6.55 -11.17 -10.35
CA SER A 24 -7.97 -11.54 -10.41
C SER A 24 -8.51 -11.86 -11.81
N ARG A 25 -7.68 -11.79 -12.87
CA ARG A 25 -8.20 -11.99 -14.25
C ARG A 25 -7.41 -12.86 -15.20
N ASN A 26 -6.17 -13.28 -14.93
CA ASN A 26 -5.48 -14.23 -15.82
C ASN A 26 -4.59 -15.19 -15.02
N GLY A 27 -4.67 -16.46 -15.36
CA GLY A 27 -4.14 -17.57 -14.59
C GLY A 27 -2.64 -17.52 -14.30
N ALA A 28 -2.32 -18.03 -13.10
CA ALA A 28 -1.09 -18.65 -12.68
C ALA A 28 0.22 -18.12 -13.29
N THR A 29 0.87 -17.21 -12.57
CA THR A 29 2.32 -17.26 -12.45
C THR A 29 2.68 -16.99 -10.99
N THR A 30 2.84 -18.06 -10.22
CA THR A 30 3.39 -18.02 -8.87
C THR A 30 4.83 -17.53 -8.96
N ILE A 31 5.05 -16.23 -8.79
CA ILE A 31 6.38 -15.71 -8.51
C ILE A 31 6.65 -15.90 -7.02
N SER A 32 7.35 -17.00 -6.72
CA SER A 32 7.97 -17.27 -5.43
C SER A 32 8.71 -16.04 -4.89
N PRO A 33 8.81 -15.85 -3.56
CA PRO A 33 9.40 -14.67 -2.94
C PRO A 33 10.93 -14.63 -3.01
N THR A 34 11.53 -14.95 -4.16
CA THR A 34 12.98 -15.11 -4.36
C THR A 34 13.69 -13.86 -4.89
N ASN A 35 13.08 -12.66 -4.88
CA ASN A 35 13.75 -11.44 -5.33
C ASN A 35 14.23 -10.48 -4.23
N ILE A 36 14.47 -10.99 -3.01
CA ILE A 36 15.36 -10.36 -2.01
C ILE A 36 16.65 -11.19 -1.85
N GLU A 37 17.16 -11.77 -2.95
CA GLU A 37 18.51 -12.34 -2.98
C GLU A 37 19.50 -11.35 -3.62
N GLY A 38 19.37 -10.08 -3.26
CA GLY A 38 20.41 -9.09 -3.52
C GLY A 38 21.49 -9.25 -2.47
N LYS A 39 22.56 -10.00 -2.82
CA LYS A 39 23.87 -10.12 -2.13
C LYS A 39 23.94 -9.18 -0.92
N LEU A 40 23.75 -9.74 0.28
CA LEU A 40 23.71 -9.00 1.54
C LEU A 40 24.91 -8.05 1.55
N GLY A 41 24.64 -6.75 1.35
CA GLY A 41 25.66 -5.74 1.57
C GLY A 41 26.11 -5.86 3.01
N ASP A 42 27.36 -5.49 3.27
CA ASP A 42 27.92 -5.38 4.62
C ASP A 42 26.86 -4.88 5.63
N GLN A 43 26.83 -5.49 6.82
CA GLN A 43 25.75 -5.31 7.80
C GLN A 43 25.58 -3.83 8.15
N GLU A 44 26.68 -3.08 8.25
CA GLU A 44 26.66 -1.65 8.53
C GLU A 44 25.98 -0.87 7.41
N ASN A 45 26.26 -1.23 6.15
CA ASN A 45 25.62 -0.62 4.98
C ASN A 45 24.11 -0.91 4.91
N THR A 46 23.69 -2.14 5.20
CA THR A 46 22.27 -2.50 5.26
C THR A 46 21.56 -1.74 6.39
N PHE A 47 22.18 -1.64 7.56
CA PHE A 47 21.63 -0.88 8.68
C PHE A 47 21.56 0.62 8.39
N ALA A 48 22.61 1.20 7.81
CA ALA A 48 22.64 2.60 7.39
C ALA A 48 21.53 2.89 6.36
N PHE A 49 21.30 1.96 5.43
CA PHE A 49 20.20 2.06 4.48
C PHE A 49 18.83 2.05 5.18
N ALA A 50 18.56 1.10 6.08
CA ALA A 50 17.31 1.05 6.84
C ALA A 50 17.09 2.34 7.66
N GLN A 51 18.14 2.84 8.31
CA GLN A 51 18.09 4.09 9.06
C GLN A 51 17.77 5.29 8.14
N SER A 52 18.35 5.32 6.93
CA SER A 52 18.06 6.36 5.95
C SER A 52 16.60 6.36 5.48
N CYS A 53 16.01 5.16 5.27
CA CYS A 53 14.60 5.01 4.90
C CYS A 53 13.67 5.52 6.02
N LEU A 54 13.94 5.16 7.27
CA LEU A 54 13.16 5.62 8.42
C LEU A 54 13.28 7.13 8.62
N LYS A 55 14.50 7.70 8.49
CA LYS A 55 14.74 9.14 8.55
C LYS A 55 14.00 9.91 7.45
N ALA A 56 13.80 9.31 6.28
CA ALA A 56 13.08 9.92 5.17
C ALA A 56 11.54 9.89 5.31
N PHE A 57 11.00 9.05 6.19
CA PHE A 57 9.55 8.87 6.32
C PHE A 57 8.83 10.13 6.83
N LEU A 58 9.24 10.68 7.98
CA LEU A 58 8.57 11.85 8.56
C LEU A 58 8.68 13.11 7.67
N PRO A 59 9.85 13.46 7.11
CA PRO A 59 9.97 14.62 6.23
C PRO A 59 9.16 14.49 4.94
N SER A 60 8.90 13.28 4.46
CA SER A 60 8.08 13.08 3.26
C SER A 60 6.57 13.04 3.57
N TYR A 61 6.18 12.50 4.72
CA TYR A 61 4.77 12.30 5.06
C TYR A 61 4.11 13.50 5.73
N LEU A 62 4.80 14.14 6.70
CA LEU A 62 4.23 15.26 7.47
C LEU A 62 3.79 16.45 6.61
N PRO A 63 4.56 16.89 5.59
CA PRO A 63 4.11 17.99 4.73
C PRO A 63 2.82 17.69 3.97
N ILE A 64 2.61 16.43 3.57
CA ILE A 64 1.39 16.00 2.87
C ILE A 64 0.19 16.11 3.80
N ILE A 65 0.33 15.66 5.05
CA ILE A 65 -0.74 15.72 6.05
C ILE A 65 -1.05 17.17 6.43
N ASN A 66 -0.03 17.96 6.76
CA ASN A 66 -0.21 19.36 7.14
C ASN A 66 -0.91 20.18 6.04
N LYS A 67 -0.64 19.88 4.77
CA LYS A 67 -1.30 20.54 3.64
C LYS A 67 -2.76 20.10 3.45
N ARG A 68 -3.12 18.87 3.82
CA ARG A 68 -4.40 18.25 3.42
C ARG A 68 -5.39 18.04 4.56
N LYS A 69 -4.94 18.06 5.82
CA LYS A 69 -5.78 17.69 6.99
C LYS A 69 -7.00 18.60 7.18
N ASP A 70 -6.88 19.88 6.84
CA ASP A 70 -7.95 20.88 7.02
C ASP A 70 -8.69 21.21 5.71
N MET A 71 -8.39 20.50 4.62
CA MET A 71 -9.09 20.72 3.35
C MET A 71 -10.57 20.32 3.48
N PRO A 72 -11.52 21.14 3.03
CA PRO A 72 -12.92 20.76 3.00
C PRO A 72 -13.10 19.56 2.08
N TYR A 73 -14.04 18.69 2.46
CA TYR A 73 -14.42 17.53 1.66
C TYR A 73 -15.94 17.42 1.62
N THR A 74 -16.42 16.82 0.55
CA THR A 74 -17.83 16.51 0.34
C THR A 74 -18.17 15.11 0.88
N GLU A 75 -19.44 14.85 1.12
CA GLU A 75 -19.91 13.49 1.49
C GLU A 75 -19.54 12.44 0.44
N LYS A 76 -19.56 12.79 -0.86
CA LYS A 76 -19.11 11.89 -1.94
C LYS A 76 -17.62 11.53 -1.80
N GLU A 77 -16.77 12.49 -1.47
CA GLU A 77 -15.34 12.23 -1.23
C GLU A 77 -15.12 11.40 0.03
N LYS A 78 -15.94 11.61 1.06
CA LYS A 78 -15.91 10.81 2.29
C LYS A 78 -16.31 9.37 2.02
N GLU A 79 -17.37 9.16 1.26
CA GLU A 79 -17.82 7.85 0.81
C GLU A 79 -16.75 7.14 -0.03
N TRP A 80 -16.13 7.86 -0.97
CA TRP A 80 -15.01 7.33 -1.73
C TRP A 80 -13.84 6.92 -0.84
N GLN A 81 -13.49 7.72 0.17
CA GLN A 81 -12.48 7.34 1.17
C GLN A 81 -12.84 6.02 1.86
N GLN A 82 -14.12 5.79 2.21
CA GLN A 82 -14.56 4.54 2.83
C GLN A 82 -14.43 3.33 1.92
N ILE A 83 -14.76 3.49 0.64
CA ILE A 83 -14.56 2.44 -0.39
C ILE A 83 -13.07 2.12 -0.53
N ARG A 84 -12.21 3.14 -0.54
CA ARG A 84 -10.75 2.93 -0.59
C ARG A 84 -10.20 2.24 0.66
N ARG A 85 -10.77 2.52 1.84
CA ARG A 85 -10.45 1.81 3.09
C ARG A 85 -10.90 0.35 3.05
N GLY A 86 -12.06 0.05 2.45
CA GLY A 86 -12.49 -1.33 2.22
C GLY A 86 -11.48 -2.13 1.42
N ARG A 87 -10.93 -1.56 0.33
CA ARG A 87 -9.84 -2.19 -0.44
C ARG A 87 -8.55 -2.40 0.35
N TYR A 88 -8.23 -1.51 1.30
CA TYR A 88 -7.08 -1.70 2.19
C TYR A 88 -7.29 -2.86 3.15
N VAL A 89 -8.51 -2.99 3.70
CA VAL A 89 -8.88 -4.13 4.57
C VAL A 89 -8.82 -5.44 3.79
N GLU A 90 -9.36 -5.50 2.58
CA GLU A 90 -9.28 -6.67 1.70
C GLU A 90 -7.83 -7.11 1.48
N PHE A 91 -6.94 -6.16 1.18
CA PHE A 91 -5.52 -6.47 1.02
C PHE A 91 -4.89 -7.05 2.29
N ASN A 92 -5.12 -6.44 3.46
CA ASN A 92 -4.52 -6.90 4.72
C ASN A 92 -5.03 -8.30 5.10
N LEU A 93 -6.31 -8.59 4.88
CA LEU A 93 -6.90 -9.87 5.30
C LEU A 93 -6.64 -11.00 4.30
N VAL A 94 -6.55 -10.71 3.00
CA VAL A 94 -6.45 -11.74 1.95
C VAL A 94 -5.02 -11.93 1.45
N HIS A 95 -4.25 -10.84 1.33
CA HIS A 95 -2.97 -10.86 0.61
C HIS A 95 -1.75 -10.55 1.49
N ASP A 96 -1.91 -9.86 2.62
CA ASP A 96 -0.77 -9.56 3.48
C ASP A 96 -0.28 -10.79 4.23
N ARG A 97 0.94 -11.21 3.87
CA ARG A 97 1.59 -12.38 4.47
C ARG A 97 1.88 -12.17 5.96
N GLY A 98 2.13 -10.94 6.39
CA GLY A 98 2.39 -10.61 7.79
C GLY A 98 1.16 -10.82 8.67
N THR A 99 0.01 -10.28 8.24
CA THR A 99 -1.29 -10.51 8.88
C THR A 99 -1.64 -12.00 8.87
N ALA A 100 -1.54 -12.68 7.73
CA ALA A 100 -1.86 -14.10 7.64
C ALA A 100 -0.98 -14.95 8.58
N PHE A 101 0.33 -14.70 8.61
CA PHE A 101 1.25 -15.38 9.52
C PHE A 101 0.92 -15.12 10.99
N GLY A 102 0.68 -13.86 11.35
CA GLY A 102 0.32 -13.48 12.71
C GLY A 102 -0.95 -14.17 13.20
N LEU A 103 -2.01 -14.20 12.37
CA LEU A 103 -3.28 -14.83 12.71
C LEU A 103 -3.19 -16.36 12.86
N ASN A 104 -2.28 -17.00 12.12
CA ASN A 104 -2.06 -18.45 12.19
C ASN A 104 -1.05 -18.86 13.27
N THR A 105 -0.38 -17.90 13.92
CA THR A 105 0.62 -18.19 14.96
C THR A 105 -0.07 -18.43 16.31
N PRO A 106 0.18 -19.57 16.98
CA PRO A 106 -0.35 -19.81 18.32
C PRO A 106 0.03 -18.70 19.29
N SER A 107 -0.92 -18.29 20.14
CA SER A 107 -0.71 -17.26 21.18
C SER A 107 -0.35 -15.86 20.65
N ALA A 108 -0.52 -15.60 19.35
CA ALA A 108 -0.31 -14.26 18.81
C ALA A 108 -1.37 -13.27 19.32
N ARG A 109 -0.95 -12.01 19.53
CA ARG A 109 -1.83 -10.95 19.99
C ARG A 109 -2.62 -10.36 18.83
N VAL A 110 -3.87 -10.79 18.68
CA VAL A 110 -4.76 -10.39 17.58
C VAL A 110 -4.93 -8.88 17.51
N GLU A 111 -5.04 -8.19 18.65
CA GLU A 111 -5.21 -6.73 18.69
C GLU A 111 -4.01 -5.99 18.11
N SER A 112 -2.80 -6.55 18.25
CA SER A 112 -1.59 -5.98 17.64
C SER A 112 -1.55 -6.23 16.12
N ILE A 113 -2.03 -7.38 15.66
CA ILE A 113 -2.08 -7.72 14.24
C ILE A 113 -3.09 -6.85 13.51
N LEU A 114 -4.27 -6.64 14.09
CA LEU A 114 -5.37 -5.88 13.48
C LEU A 114 -5.30 -4.37 13.71
N MET A 115 -4.25 -3.86 14.37
CA MET A 115 -4.06 -2.43 14.61
C MET A 115 -3.96 -1.61 13.32
N SER A 116 -3.58 -2.24 12.20
CA SER A 116 -3.51 -1.59 10.89
C SER A 116 -4.90 -1.26 10.30
N LEU A 117 -5.98 -1.90 10.80
CA LEU A 117 -7.32 -1.73 10.23
C LEU A 117 -7.90 -0.34 10.54
N PRO A 118 -8.59 0.29 9.58
CA PRO A 118 -9.22 1.59 9.80
C PRO A 118 -10.45 1.47 10.70
N LEU A 119 -10.77 2.55 11.41
CA LEU A 119 -11.97 2.63 12.26
C LEU A 119 -13.29 2.32 11.51
N THR A 120 -13.39 2.78 10.26
CA THR A 120 -14.54 2.52 9.38
C THR A 120 -14.08 2.22 7.97
N ALA A 121 -14.83 1.37 7.27
CA ALA A 121 -14.67 1.02 5.86
C ALA A 121 -16.05 0.67 5.27
N SER A 122 -16.19 0.75 3.95
CA SER A 122 -17.43 0.41 3.25
C SER A 122 -17.16 -0.42 2.00
N TRP A 123 -18.10 -1.30 1.67
CA TRP A 123 -18.09 -2.13 0.47
C TRP A 123 -19.34 -1.85 -0.35
N ARG A 124 -19.14 -1.63 -1.64
CA ARG A 124 -20.22 -1.49 -2.62
C ARG A 124 -20.02 -2.50 -3.73
N TYR A 125 -21.10 -3.18 -4.07
CA TYR A 125 -21.10 -4.15 -5.15
C TYR A 125 -20.78 -3.47 -6.48
N MET A 126 -19.78 -4.00 -7.20
CA MET A 126 -19.34 -3.51 -8.52
C MET A 126 -19.26 -1.98 -8.65
N TYR A 127 -18.77 -1.29 -7.61
CA TYR A 127 -18.64 0.16 -7.67
C TYR A 127 -17.61 0.58 -8.72
N GLU A 128 -18.06 1.38 -9.69
CA GLU A 128 -17.22 2.05 -10.67
C GLU A 128 -17.35 3.56 -10.49
N PRO A 129 -16.22 4.30 -10.38
CA PRO A 129 -16.28 5.75 -10.31
C PRO A 129 -16.73 6.35 -11.64
N GLU A 130 -17.26 7.56 -11.58
CA GLU A 130 -17.71 8.30 -12.76
C GLU A 130 -16.55 8.55 -13.74
N LYS A 131 -16.82 8.40 -15.04
CA LYS A 131 -15.79 8.58 -16.08
C LYS A 131 -15.24 10.00 -16.05
N GLY A 132 -13.91 10.14 -16.09
CA GLY A 132 -13.22 11.43 -16.03
C GLY A 132 -13.13 12.05 -14.63
N SER A 133 -13.73 11.43 -13.60
CA SER A 133 -13.68 11.92 -12.23
C SER A 133 -12.29 11.81 -11.60
N ARG A 134 -12.10 12.42 -10.43
CA ARG A 134 -10.83 12.32 -9.67
C ARG A 134 -10.61 10.89 -9.16
N GLU A 135 -11.70 10.20 -8.85
CA GLU A 135 -11.75 8.82 -8.38
C GLU A 135 -11.33 7.87 -9.49
N GLN A 136 -11.84 8.06 -10.72
CA GLN A 136 -11.41 7.28 -11.89
C GLN A 136 -9.92 7.45 -12.15
N ARG A 137 -9.39 8.69 -12.12
CA ARG A 137 -7.94 8.95 -12.27
C ARG A 137 -7.10 8.18 -11.25
N LEU A 138 -7.57 8.04 -10.00
CA LEU A 138 -6.88 7.22 -9.01
C LEU A 138 -6.92 5.73 -9.39
N VAL A 139 -8.06 5.22 -9.84
CA VAL A 139 -8.20 3.82 -10.26
C VAL A 139 -7.30 3.51 -11.45
N ASP A 140 -7.18 4.41 -12.41
CA ASP A 140 -6.33 4.24 -13.59
C ASP A 140 -4.85 4.16 -13.20
N VAL A 141 -4.39 5.08 -12.34
CA VAL A 141 -3.01 5.07 -11.81
C VAL A 141 -2.71 3.82 -11.00
N LEU A 142 -3.72 3.25 -10.33
CA LEU A 142 -3.55 1.96 -9.68
C LEU A 142 -3.37 0.89 -10.76
N ARG A 143 -4.32 0.75 -11.70
CA ARG A 143 -4.26 -0.27 -12.77
C ARG A 143 -2.95 -0.22 -13.56
N GLU A 144 -2.50 0.99 -13.88
CA GLU A 144 -1.30 1.27 -14.66
C GLU A 144 -0.36 2.18 -13.86
N PRO A 145 0.57 1.59 -13.10
CA PRO A 145 1.46 2.34 -12.23
C PRO A 145 2.39 3.23 -13.04
N LYS A 146 2.52 4.49 -12.64
CA LYS A 146 3.39 5.48 -13.28
C LYS A 146 4.60 5.85 -12.43
N GLU A 147 5.62 6.37 -13.10
CA GLU A 147 6.78 7.00 -12.45
C GLU A 147 6.42 8.42 -11.96
N TRP A 148 6.94 8.79 -10.78
CA TRP A 148 6.58 10.03 -10.08
C TRP A 148 7.78 10.96 -9.80
N VAL A 149 9.00 10.51 -10.08
CA VAL A 149 10.28 11.19 -9.77
C VAL A 149 11.15 11.24 -11.01
#